data_AF-A0A1C5IMP6-F1
#
_entry.id   AF-A0A1C5IMP6-F1
#
_cell.length_a   1.000
_cell.length_b   1.000
_cell.length_c   1.000
_cell.angle_alpha   90.00
_cell.angle_beta   90.00
_cell.angle_gamma   90.00
#
_symmetry.space_group_name_H-M   'P 1'
#
loop_
_entity.id
_entity.type
_entity.pdbx_description
1 polymer ?
#
loop_
_entity_poly.entity_id
_entity_poly.type
_entity_poly.pdbx_seq_one_letter_code
_entity_poly.pdbx_strand_id
1 'polypeptide(L)'
;MVAVLADVNGLSYYPRVVDRADRRGIGVAATGAEGTSRDLLILHPHTGEVLAYEAAHATGSGWQVATYVLFLGHGHAARRWWEPPSPARPVPPLQRRLYPRPQQHWLQTSTQPCEIPPYPKPGARR
;
A
#
# COMPACT_ATOMS: atom_id res chain seq x y z
N MET A 1 -19.44 18.52 14.53
CA MET A 1 -18.07 19.01 14.27
C MET A 1 -17.33 17.91 13.52
N VAL A 2 -16.93 18.15 12.27
CA VAL A 2 -16.23 17.15 11.44
C VAL A 2 -14.73 17.39 11.64
N ALA A 3 -14.03 16.47 12.28
CA ALA A 3 -12.57 16.48 12.31
C ALA A 3 -12.08 15.91 10.96
N VAL A 4 -11.27 16.66 10.23
CA VAL A 4 -10.61 16.16 9.03
C VAL A 4 -9.31 15.50 9.48
N LEU A 5 -8.91 14.38 8.86
CA LEU A 5 -7.66 13.67 9.21
C LEU A 5 -6.42 14.59 9.22
N ALA A 6 -6.45 15.67 8.44
CA ALA A 6 -5.41 16.69 8.42
C ALA A 6 -5.25 17.48 9.74
N ASP A 7 -6.27 17.50 10.60
CA ASP A 7 -6.28 18.24 11.87
C ASP A 7 -5.66 17.42 13.03
N VAL A 8 -5.28 16.17 12.78
CA VAL A 8 -4.68 15.29 13.79
C VAL A 8 -3.17 15.53 13.83
N ASN A 9 -2.67 16.02 14.96
CA ASN A 9 -1.24 16.17 15.20
C ASN A 9 -0.50 14.84 14.96
N GLY A 10 0.58 14.90 14.19
CA GLY A 10 1.38 13.72 13.83
C GLY A 10 0.92 13.03 12.54
N LEU A 11 -0.16 13.46 11.90
CA LEU A 11 -0.53 13.03 10.55
C LEU A 11 -0.05 14.03 9.49
N SER A 12 0.46 13.51 8.37
CA SER A 12 0.86 14.27 7.20
C SER A 12 0.18 13.73 5.96
N TYR A 13 -0.35 14.63 5.14
CA TYR A 13 -1.01 14.29 3.87
C TYR A 13 -0.10 14.64 2.68
N TYR A 14 0.05 13.70 1.77
CA TYR A 14 0.80 13.85 0.52
C TYR A 14 -0.15 13.65 -0.67
N PRO A 15 -0.50 14.71 -1.42
CA PRO A 15 -1.50 14.62 -2.49
C PRO A 15 -1.05 13.79 -3.70
N ARG A 16 0.25 13.50 -3.79
CA ARG A 16 0.82 12.67 -4.85
C ARG A 16 2.05 11.93 -4.30
N VAL A 17 1.97 10.61 -4.29
CA VAL A 17 3.06 9.70 -3.94
C VAL A 17 3.16 8.64 -5.02
N VAL A 18 4.37 8.16 -5.28
CA VAL A 18 4.62 6.97 -6.08
C VAL A 18 5.14 5.90 -5.12
N ASP A 19 4.50 4.74 -5.09
CA ASP A 19 4.96 3.62 -4.27
C ASP A 19 6.18 2.91 -4.91
N ARG A 20 6.78 1.95 -4.19
CA ARG A 20 7.92 1.17 -4.72
C ARG A 20 7.57 0.26 -5.90
N ALA A 21 6.29 0.06 -6.19
CA ALA A 21 5.80 -0.67 -7.36
C ALA A 21 5.44 0.28 -8.52
N ASP A 22 5.88 1.55 -8.47
CA ASP A 22 5.65 2.60 -9.46
C ASP A 22 4.16 2.97 -9.65
N ARG A 23 3.33 2.72 -8.64
CA ARG A 23 1.90 3.09 -8.65
C ARG A 23 1.70 4.44 -8.00
N ARG A 24 0.88 5.27 -8.63
CA ARG A 24 0.55 6.62 -8.14
C ARG A 24 -0.63 6.57 -7.17
N GLY A 25 -0.49 7.25 -6.04
CA GLY A 25 -1.50 7.34 -5.00
C GLY A 25 -1.46 8.66 -4.24
N ILE A 26 -2.30 8.74 -3.21
CA ILE A 26 -2.19 9.72 -2.13
C ILE A 26 -1.52 9.05 -0.92
N GLY A 27 -0.69 9.77 -0.20
CA GLY A 27 -0.02 9.28 1.01
C GLY A 27 -0.63 9.89 2.26
N VAL A 28 -0.85 9.08 3.28
CA VAL A 28 -1.12 9.53 4.65
C VAL A 28 -0.04 8.94 5.53
N ALA A 29 0.80 9.80 6.10
CA ALA A 29 1.83 9.37 7.04
C ALA A 29 1.44 9.69 8.47
N ALA A 30 1.78 8.79 9.39
CA ALA A 30 1.81 9.03 10.81
C ALA A 30 3.27 9.00 11.28
N THR A 31 3.67 9.99 12.05
CA THR A 31 5.00 10.03 12.68
C THR A 31 4.86 9.69 14.16
N GLY A 32 5.72 8.80 14.68
CA GLY A 32 5.73 8.45 16.09
C GLY A 32 6.05 9.66 16.99
N ALA A 33 5.69 9.57 18.28
CA ALA A 33 5.84 10.68 19.23
C ALA A 33 7.27 11.23 19.35
N GLU A 34 8.28 10.38 19.16
CA GLU A 34 9.70 10.75 19.21
C GLU A 34 10.26 11.20 17.84
N GLY A 35 9.47 11.18 16.78
CA GLY A 35 9.92 11.55 15.43
C GLY A 35 10.84 10.52 14.76
N THR A 36 11.09 9.38 15.40
CA THR A 36 12.05 8.36 14.97
C THR A 36 11.44 7.28 14.08
N SER A 37 10.12 7.15 14.07
CA SER A 37 9.37 6.21 13.23
C SER A 37 8.33 6.93 12.38
N ARG A 38 8.04 6.34 11.22
CA ARG A 38 6.98 6.80 10.32
C ARG A 38 6.27 5.62 9.69
N ASP A 39 4.96 5.66 9.77
CA ASP A 39 4.04 4.79 9.05
C ASP A 39 3.46 5.56 7.87
N LEU A 40 3.52 5.01 6.66
CA LEU A 40 2.96 5.62 5.46
C LEU A 40 1.95 4.67 4.82
N LEU A 41 0.71 5.12 4.71
CA LEU A 41 -0.34 4.44 3.95
C LEU A 41 -0.51 5.12 2.59
N ILE A 42 -0.46 4.35 1.51
CA ILE A 42 -0.65 4.83 0.14
C ILE A 42 -1.99 4.32 -0.36
N LEU A 43 -2.85 5.25 -0.78
CA LEU A 43 -4.23 4.98 -1.21
C LEU A 43 -4.45 5.36 -2.67
N HIS A 44 -5.36 4.67 -3.34
CA HIS A 44 -5.84 5.07 -4.66
C HIS A 44 -6.68 6.36 -4.53
N PRO A 45 -6.39 7.41 -5.33
CA PRO A 45 -6.95 8.76 -5.10
C PRO A 45 -8.47 8.84 -5.27
N HIS A 46 -9.07 7.95 -6.07
CA HIS A 46 -10.50 8.00 -6.37
C HIS A 46 -11.32 6.97 -5.58
N THR A 47 -10.75 5.80 -5.29
CA THR A 47 -11.47 4.70 -4.62
C THR A 47 -11.15 4.61 -3.14
N GLY A 48 -10.07 5.23 -2.68
CA GLY A 48 -9.57 5.10 -1.31
C GLY A 48 -9.02 3.71 -0.97
N GLU A 49 -8.88 2.83 -1.96
CA GLU A 49 -8.32 1.49 -1.76
C GLU A 49 -6.86 1.59 -1.32
N VAL A 50 -6.46 0.72 -0.39
CA VAL A 50 -5.08 0.64 0.06
C VAL A 50 -4.23 0.00 -1.04
N LEU A 51 -3.24 0.75 -1.52
CA LEU A 51 -2.27 0.28 -2.50
C LEU A 51 -1.08 -0.34 -1.78
N ALA A 52 -0.49 0.40 -0.85
CA ALA A 52 0.73 -0.02 -0.15
C ALA A 52 0.80 0.57 1.26
N TYR A 53 1.60 -0.06 2.10
CA TYR A 53 1.97 0.44 3.42
C TYR A 53 3.49 0.37 3.60
N GLU A 54 4.06 1.38 4.23
CA GLU A 54 5.49 1.42 4.58
C GLU A 54 5.68 1.77 6.05
N ALA A 55 6.58 1.05 6.72
CA ALA A 55 7.12 1.44 8.01
C ALA A 55 8.60 1.84 7.84
N ALA A 56 8.96 3.00 8.37
CA ALA A 56 10.29 3.58 8.24
C ALA A 56 10.81 4.09 9.57
N HIS A 57 12.14 4.15 9.68
CA HIS A 57 12.84 4.81 10.77
C HIS A 57 13.65 5.98 10.25
N ALA A 58 13.79 7.02 11.06
CA ALA A 58 14.63 8.15 10.75
C ALA A 58 16.11 7.76 10.92
N THR A 59 16.95 8.19 9.98
CA THR A 59 18.40 8.11 10.02
C THR A 59 18.97 9.49 9.74
N GLY A 60 20.30 9.67 9.91
CA GLY A 60 20.96 10.94 9.60
C GLY A 60 20.84 11.38 8.14
N SER A 61 20.48 10.49 7.22
CA SER A 61 20.30 10.78 5.79
C SER A 61 18.84 10.83 5.34
N GLY A 62 17.87 10.61 6.25
CA GLY A 62 16.44 10.68 5.95
C GLY A 62 15.68 9.45 6.44
N TRP A 63 14.60 9.08 5.74
CA TRP A 63 13.77 7.93 6.11
C TRP A 63 14.30 6.65 5.48
N GLN A 64 14.67 5.68 6.32
CA GLN A 64 15.00 4.33 5.89
C GLN A 64 13.80 3.40 6.12
N VAL A 65 13.32 2.77 5.05
CA VAL A 65 12.17 1.87 5.12
C VAL A 65 12.61 0.51 5.64
N ALA A 66 11.94 0.05 6.70
CA ALA A 66 12.15 -1.25 7.32
C ALA A 66 11.12 -2.28 6.83
N THR A 67 9.92 -1.84 6.45
CA THR A 67 8.86 -2.73 5.97
C THR A 67 8.10 -2.09 4.81
N TYR A 68 7.83 -2.89 3.78
CA TYR A 68 6.97 -2.52 2.67
C TYR A 68 5.96 -3.64 2.43
N VAL A 69 4.68 -3.31 2.49
CA VAL A 69 3.57 -4.24 2.23
C VAL A 69 2.85 -3.79 0.97
N LEU A 70 2.82 -4.68 -0.02
CA LEU A 70 2.11 -4.50 -1.28
C LEU A 70 0.76 -5.21 -1.23
N PHE A 71 -0.32 -4.46 -1.43
CA PHE A 71 -1.67 -5.04 -1.54
C PHE A 71 -1.99 -5.32 -3.01
N LEU A 72 -2.11 -6.61 -3.34
CA LEU A 72 -2.42 -7.11 -4.68
C LEU A 72 -3.93 -7.29 -4.91
N GLY A 73 -4.69 -7.54 -3.85
CA GLY A 73 -6.15 -7.66 -3.87
C GLY A 73 -6.80 -6.32 -3.56
N HIS A 74 -7.90 -6.02 -4.24
CA HIS A 74 -8.63 -4.76 -4.08
C HIS A 74 -9.88 -5.02 -3.25
N GLY A 75 -10.00 -4.29 -2.15
CA GLY A 75 -11.12 -4.41 -1.25
C GLY A 75 -11.29 -3.13 -0.46
N HIS A 76 -12.38 -2.42 -0.72
CA HIS A 76 -12.84 -1.37 0.17
C HIS A 76 -13.59 -2.02 1.33
N ALA A 77 -13.20 -1.71 2.57
CA ALA A 77 -14.00 -2.08 3.73
C ALA A 77 -15.26 -1.22 3.73
N ALA A 78 -16.41 -1.78 3.33
CA ALA A 78 -17.70 -1.08 3.36
C ALA A 78 -18.10 -0.57 4.75
N ARG A 79 -17.40 -1.00 5.80
CA ARG A 79 -17.59 -0.61 7.20
C ARG A 79 -16.25 -0.26 7.82
N ARG A 80 -16.26 0.64 8.79
CA ARG A 80 -15.06 0.90 9.59
C ARG A 80 -14.84 -0.30 10.52
N TRP A 81 -13.59 -0.68 10.74
CA TRP A 81 -13.24 -1.83 11.58
C TRP A 81 -13.72 -1.69 13.04
N TRP A 82 -13.93 -0.45 13.50
CA TRP A 82 -14.45 -0.12 14.83
C TRP A 82 -15.98 0.06 14.88
N GLU A 83 -16.66 0.00 13.74
CA GLU A 83 -18.10 0.25 13.66
C GLU A 83 -18.89 -0.94 14.24
N PRO A 84 -19.85 -0.72 15.15
CA PRO A 84 -20.68 -1.80 15.66
C PRO A 84 -21.43 -2.49 14.52
N PRO A 85 -21.68 -3.81 14.61
CA PRO A 85 -22.52 -4.47 13.63
C PRO A 85 -23.91 -3.82 13.64
N SER A 86 -24.24 -3.07 12.57
CA SER A 86 -25.60 -2.57 12.40
C SER A 86 -26.58 -3.75 12.38
N PRO A 87 -27.76 -3.63 13.03
CA PRO A 87 -28.78 -4.65 12.96
C PRO A 87 -29.09 -4.95 11.49
N ALA A 88 -28.93 -6.22 11.12
CA ALA A 88 -28.97 -6.63 9.73
C ALA A 88 -30.35 -6.32 9.14
N ARG A 89 -30.38 -5.46 8.12
CA ARG A 89 -31.50 -5.45 7.17
C ARG A 89 -31.49 -6.82 6.47
N PRO A 90 -32.63 -7.51 6.26
CA PRO A 90 -32.64 -8.78 5.56
C PRO A 90 -32.00 -8.61 4.18
N VAL A 91 -30.79 -9.12 4.02
CA VAL A 91 -30.10 -9.13 2.73
C VAL A 91 -30.73 -10.28 1.94
N PRO A 92 -31.34 -10.04 0.77
CA PRO A 92 -31.80 -11.13 -0.09
C PRO A 92 -30.61 -12.08 -0.35
N PRO A 93 -30.85 -13.40 -0.45
CA PRO A 93 -29.79 -14.37 -0.55
C PRO A 93 -28.82 -13.96 -1.65
N LEU A 94 -27.56 -13.73 -1.27
CA LEU A 94 -26.47 -13.50 -2.20
C LEU A 94 -26.49 -14.68 -3.17
N GLN A 95 -26.88 -14.43 -4.42
CA GLN A 95 -26.59 -15.37 -5.50
C GLN A 95 -25.08 -15.52 -5.51
N ARG A 96 -24.59 -16.63 -4.96
CA ARG A 96 -23.19 -17.03 -5.03
C ARG A 96 -22.86 -17.23 -6.50
N ARG A 97 -22.54 -16.14 -7.20
CA ARG A 97 -21.80 -16.24 -8.44
C ARG A 97 -20.51 -16.96 -8.07
N LEU A 98 -20.34 -18.11 -8.68
CA LEU A 98 -19.17 -18.97 -8.62
C LEU A 98 -17.99 -18.21 -9.25
N TYR A 99 -17.53 -17.14 -8.60
CA TYR A 99 -16.27 -16.55 -8.97
C TYR A 99 -15.18 -17.51 -8.48
N PRO A 100 -14.27 -17.96 -9.34
CA PRO A 100 -13.12 -18.75 -8.90
C PRO A 100 -12.39 -17.92 -7.84
N ARG A 101 -12.15 -18.51 -6.67
CA ARG A 101 -11.28 -17.89 -5.67
C ARG A 101 -9.94 -17.62 -6.36
N PRO A 102 -9.36 -16.41 -6.24
CA PRO A 102 -7.99 -16.20 -6.66
C PRO A 102 -7.13 -17.20 -5.90
N GLN A 103 -6.42 -18.07 -6.62
CA GLN A 103 -5.44 -18.94 -6.01
C GLN A 103 -4.38 -18.04 -5.36
N GLN A 104 -4.09 -18.28 -4.08
CA GLN A 104 -2.99 -17.61 -3.41
C GLN A 104 -1.69 -18.11 -4.04
N HIS A 105 -1.09 -17.31 -4.91
CA HIS A 105 0.25 -17.55 -5.40
C HIS A 105 1.22 -16.91 -4.41
N TRP A 106 2.04 -17.73 -3.77
CA TRP A 106 3.15 -17.25 -2.96
C TRP A 106 4.24 -16.75 -3.90
N LEU A 107 4.55 -15.46 -3.82
CA LEU A 107 5.74 -14.91 -4.47
C LEU A 107 6.96 -15.36 -3.66
N GLN A 108 7.69 -16.34 -4.19
CA GLN A 108 8.96 -16.76 -3.63
C GLN A 108 10.04 -15.77 -4.09
N THR A 109 10.49 -14.90 -3.19
CA THR A 109 11.59 -13.98 -3.48
C THR A 109 12.91 -14.77 -3.40
N SER A 110 13.64 -14.82 -4.52
CA SER A 110 14.99 -15.37 -4.52
C SER A 110 15.94 -14.37 -3.86
N THR A 111 16.82 -14.85 -2.98
CA THR A 111 17.93 -14.07 -2.41
C THR A 111 19.12 -13.97 -3.37
N GLN A 112 19.03 -14.56 -4.56
CA GLN A 112 20.11 -14.48 -5.53
C GLN A 112 20.15 -13.08 -6.17
N PRO A 113 21.31 -12.43 -6.21
CA PRO A 113 21.46 -11.16 -6.93
C PRO A 113 21.11 -11.37 -8.39
N CYS A 114 20.38 -10.42 -8.98
CA CYS A 114 20.07 -10.43 -10.40
C CYS A 114 21.39 -10.37 -11.19
N GLU A 115 21.78 -11.47 -11.84
CA GLU A 115 22.85 -11.45 -12.83
C GLU A 115 22.32 -10.70 -14.06
N ILE A 116 22.86 -9.50 -14.30
CA ILE A 116 22.60 -8.76 -15.53
C ILE A 116 23.45 -9.44 -16.62
N PRO A 117 22.85 -10.07 -17.65
CA PRO A 117 23.64 -10.62 -18.73
C PRO A 117 24.41 -9.50 -19.44
N PRO A 118 25.66 -9.73 -19.84
CA PRO A 118 26.46 -8.71 -20.50
C PRO A 118 25.78 -8.24 -21.80
N TYR A 119 25.70 -6.93 -21.97
CA TYR A 119 25.14 -6.29 -23.16
C TYR A 119 25.82 -6.84 -24.43
N PRO A 120 25.06 -7.26 -25.46
CA PRO A 120 25.66 -7.64 -26.73
C PRO A 120 26.33 -6.40 -27.35
N LYS A 121 27.63 -6.50 -27.63
CA LYS A 121 28.39 -5.43 -28.31
C LYS A 121 27.78 -5.18 -29.70
N PRO A 122 27.39 -3.95 -30.03
CA PRO A 122 26.87 -3.66 -31.36
C PRO A 122 27.99 -3.71 -32.40
N GLY A 123 27.91 -4.70 -33.30
CA GLY A 123 28.36 -4.61 -34.69
C GLY A 123 29.86 -4.61 -34.97
N ALA A 124 30.42 -5.80 -35.21
CA ALA A 124 31.43 -5.96 -36.25
C ALA A 124 30.71 -6.50 -37.49
N ARG A 125 30.24 -5.61 -38.37
CA ARG A 125 29.93 -5.98 -39.75
C ARG A 125 31.26 -6.01 -40.52
N ARG A 126 31.43 -7.11 -41.25
CA ARG A 126 32.56 -7.41 -42.15
C ARG A 126 32.77 -6.33 -43.20
#